data_AF-A0A927VV04-F1
#
_entry.id   AF-A0A927VV04-F1
#
_cell.length_a   1.000
_cell.length_b   1.000
_cell.length_c   1.000
_cell.angle_alpha   90.00
_cell.angle_beta   90.00
_cell.angle_gamma   90.00
#
_symmetry.space_group_name_H-M   'P 1'
#
loop_
_entity.id
_entity.type
_entity.pdbx_description
1 polymer ?
#
loop_
_entity_poly.entity_id
_entity_poly.type
_entity_poly.pdbx_seq_one_letter_code
_entity_poly.pdbx_strand_id
1 'polypeptide(L)'
;MKRKRLFIIIAVSIAAAAVLALAVFTAWRAGAFLPGWIRWQNGQASGNEPLICLENKKVTVFSDGDQVAWESPEGVLVQDALFEDIDSDGERELMLLCWKIGRYGKVKPKFGAPEVNRWVQHIYIYDWRERSIHAIWMASDIGLDVESWSFDEGKLALKEPSGKESKWAWYDWGLELSEEVKK
;
A
#
# COMPACT_ATOMS: atom_id res chain seq x y z
N MET A 1 -28.29 -38.66 -31.26
CA MET A 1 -28.15 -37.19 -31.33
C MET A 1 -27.83 -36.51 -29.99
N LYS A 2 -28.53 -36.82 -28.87
CA LYS A 2 -28.30 -36.18 -27.55
C LYS A 2 -26.87 -36.35 -26.99
N ARG A 3 -26.28 -37.55 -27.09
CA ARG A 3 -24.90 -37.82 -26.60
C ARG A 3 -23.82 -37.01 -27.32
N LYS A 4 -23.90 -36.87 -28.66
CA LYS A 4 -22.96 -36.03 -29.44
C LYS A 4 -23.04 -34.56 -29.05
N ARG A 5 -24.25 -34.02 -28.83
CA ARG A 5 -24.44 -32.65 -28.33
C ARG A 5 -23.87 -32.46 -26.93
N LEU A 6 -24.05 -33.46 -26.04
CA LEU A 6 -23.46 -33.43 -24.70
C LEU A 6 -21.92 -33.43 -24.73
N PHE A 7 -21.30 -34.26 -25.57
CA PHE A 7 -19.83 -34.26 -25.73
C PHE A 7 -19.29 -32.94 -26.28
N ILE A 8 -19.98 -32.31 -27.23
CA ILE A 8 -19.60 -31.00 -27.75
C ILE A 8 -19.69 -29.93 -26.65
N ILE A 9 -20.78 -29.92 -25.87
CA ILE A 9 -20.93 -28.99 -24.74
C ILE A 9 -19.81 -29.17 -23.73
N ILE A 10 -19.50 -30.42 -23.33
CA ILE A 10 -18.41 -30.70 -22.39
C ILE A 10 -17.06 -30.23 -22.96
N ALA A 11 -16.75 -30.54 -24.22
CA ALA A 11 -15.51 -30.13 -24.86
C ALA A 11 -15.37 -28.60 -24.95
N VAL A 12 -16.45 -27.89 -25.29
CA VAL A 12 -16.48 -26.42 -25.32
C VAL A 12 -16.29 -25.84 -23.93
N SER A 13 -16.94 -26.39 -22.91
CA SER A 13 -16.76 -25.95 -21.52
C SER A 13 -15.33 -26.16 -21.02
N ILE A 14 -14.70 -27.29 -21.34
CA ILE A 14 -13.30 -27.56 -21.00
C ILE A 14 -12.38 -26.56 -21.71
N ALA A 15 -12.59 -26.33 -23.01
CA ALA A 15 -11.80 -25.36 -23.77
C ALA A 15 -11.96 -23.93 -23.22
N ALA A 16 -13.17 -23.50 -22.89
CA ALA A 16 -13.43 -22.20 -22.28
C ALA A 16 -12.74 -22.07 -20.91
N ALA A 17 -12.80 -23.10 -20.08
CA ALA A 17 -12.12 -23.12 -18.78
C ALA A 17 -10.58 -23.05 -18.95
N ALA A 18 -10.02 -23.75 -19.93
CA ALA A 18 -8.59 -23.71 -20.23
C ALA A 18 -8.13 -22.31 -20.69
N VAL A 19 -8.92 -21.66 -21.55
CA VAL A 19 -8.65 -20.27 -21.99
C VAL A 19 -8.71 -19.30 -20.81
N LEU A 20 -9.73 -19.43 -19.96
CA LEU A 20 -9.86 -18.60 -18.76
C LEU A 20 -8.69 -18.81 -17.78
N ALA A 21 -8.31 -20.07 -17.53
CA ALA A 21 -7.16 -20.39 -16.68
C ALA A 21 -5.86 -19.80 -17.22
N LEU A 22 -5.64 -19.88 -18.54
CA LEU A 22 -4.49 -19.26 -19.19
C LEU A 22 -4.51 -17.73 -19.07
N ALA A 23 -5.67 -17.10 -19.23
CA ALA A 23 -5.83 -15.65 -19.07
C ALA A 23 -5.55 -15.21 -17.62
N VAL A 24 -6.08 -15.93 -16.62
CA VAL A 24 -5.81 -15.65 -15.20
C VAL A 24 -4.32 -15.87 -14.88
N PHE A 25 -3.72 -16.95 -15.37
CA PHE A 25 -2.31 -17.24 -15.14
C PHE A 25 -1.39 -16.18 -15.76
N THR A 26 -1.69 -15.73 -16.98
CA THR A 26 -0.93 -14.66 -17.63
C THR A 26 -1.08 -13.32 -16.91
N ALA A 27 -2.30 -12.97 -16.47
CA ALA A 27 -2.54 -11.79 -15.64
C ALA A 27 -1.81 -11.86 -14.30
N TRP A 28 -1.78 -13.03 -13.66
CA TRP A 28 -1.05 -13.25 -12.41
C TRP A 28 0.46 -13.11 -12.59
N ARG A 29 1.04 -13.69 -13.64
CA ARG A 29 2.45 -13.49 -13.98
C ARG A 29 2.80 -12.05 -14.31
N ALA A 30 1.84 -11.26 -14.80
CA ALA A 30 2.02 -9.83 -15.06
C ALA A 30 1.92 -8.97 -13.78
N GLY A 31 1.56 -9.54 -12.62
CA GLY A 31 1.39 -8.80 -11.37
C GLY A 31 0.05 -8.06 -11.25
N ALA A 32 -0.98 -8.51 -11.99
CA ALA A 32 -2.31 -7.88 -11.95
C ALA A 32 -3.04 -8.07 -10.61
N PHE A 33 -2.58 -9.01 -9.76
CA PHE A 33 -3.18 -9.31 -8.47
C PHE A 33 -2.26 -8.90 -7.33
N LEU A 34 -2.87 -8.49 -6.22
CA LEU A 34 -2.18 -8.23 -4.98
C LEU A 34 -1.61 -9.54 -4.38
N PRO A 35 -0.44 -9.48 -3.73
CA PRO A 35 0.10 -10.63 -3.01
C PRO A 35 -0.84 -11.18 -1.94
N GLY A 36 -0.90 -12.51 -1.83
CA GLY A 36 -1.78 -13.19 -0.87
C GLY A 36 -1.32 -13.13 0.59
N TRP A 37 -0.09 -12.66 0.85
CA TRP A 37 0.45 -12.53 2.20
C TRP A 37 0.00 -11.26 2.92
N ILE A 38 -0.62 -10.31 2.21
CA ILE A 38 -0.99 -9.01 2.77
C ILE A 38 -2.00 -9.19 3.91
N ARG A 39 -1.65 -8.67 5.08
CA ARG A 39 -2.55 -8.53 6.23
C ARG A 39 -3.10 -7.11 6.24
N TRP A 40 -4.42 -7.01 6.02
CA TRP A 40 -5.11 -5.72 6.02
C TRP A 40 -5.51 -5.37 7.46
N GLN A 41 -5.01 -4.26 7.97
CA GLN A 41 -5.41 -3.74 9.27
C GLN A 41 -6.73 -2.97 9.18
N ASN A 42 -7.45 -2.96 10.29
CA ASN A 42 -8.60 -2.08 10.50
C ASN A 42 -8.55 -1.57 11.93
N GLY A 43 -9.03 -0.35 12.16
CA GLY A 43 -9.06 0.25 13.48
C GLY A 43 -8.79 1.75 13.44
N GLN A 44 -8.49 2.30 14.61
CA GLN A 44 -8.16 3.71 14.77
C GLN A 44 -6.67 3.85 15.08
N ALA A 45 -5.99 4.79 14.42
CA ALA A 45 -4.61 5.12 14.77
C ALA A 45 -4.59 5.95 16.06
N SER A 46 -3.61 5.70 16.92
CA SER A 46 -3.56 6.22 18.29
C SER A 46 -3.24 7.73 18.35
N GLY A 47 -4.12 8.53 18.94
CA GLY A 47 -3.92 9.96 19.18
C GLY A 47 -5.19 10.63 19.73
N ASN A 48 -5.04 11.70 20.51
CA ASN A 48 -6.21 12.44 21.00
C ASN A 48 -6.96 13.13 19.85
N GLU A 49 -6.24 13.77 18.92
CA GLU A 49 -6.76 14.37 17.67
C GLU A 49 -5.63 14.46 16.62
N PRO A 50 -5.93 14.43 15.30
CA PRO A 50 -7.22 14.11 14.70
C PRO A 50 -7.57 12.62 14.86
N LEU A 51 -8.86 12.27 14.72
CA LEU A 51 -9.29 10.88 14.69
C LEU A 51 -8.98 10.28 13.31
N ILE A 52 -8.25 9.17 13.28
CA ILE A 52 -7.83 8.51 12.05
C ILE A 52 -8.39 7.09 12.04
N CYS A 53 -9.29 6.81 11.10
CA CYS A 53 -9.93 5.51 10.96
C CYS A 53 -9.44 4.80 9.70
N LEU A 54 -8.95 3.58 9.85
CA LEU A 54 -8.65 2.66 8.76
C LEU A 54 -9.74 1.58 8.70
N GLU A 55 -10.55 1.62 7.65
CA GLU A 55 -11.59 0.63 7.40
C GLU A 55 -11.71 0.35 5.90
N ASN A 56 -12.00 -0.90 5.53
CA ASN A 56 -12.21 -1.29 4.12
C ASN A 56 -11.05 -0.86 3.20
N LYS A 57 -9.81 -0.88 3.73
CA LYS A 57 -8.58 -0.49 3.01
C LYS A 57 -8.52 1.00 2.64
N LYS A 58 -9.27 1.84 3.35
CA LYS A 58 -9.31 3.29 3.16
C LYS A 58 -9.06 3.97 4.50
N VAL A 59 -8.28 5.05 4.48
CA VAL A 59 -8.09 5.91 5.66
C VAL A 59 -8.99 7.13 5.55
N THR A 60 -9.68 7.44 6.64
CA THR A 60 -10.47 8.66 6.81
C THR A 60 -9.95 9.40 8.04
N VAL A 61 -9.67 10.69 7.88
CA VAL A 61 -9.24 11.59 8.96
C VAL A 61 -10.41 12.51 9.28
N PHE A 62 -10.79 12.57 10.55
CA PHE A 62 -11.86 13.41 11.05
C PHE A 62 -11.29 14.57 11.88
N SER A 63 -11.77 15.78 11.62
CA SER A 63 -11.54 16.98 12.44
C SER A 63 -12.71 17.21 13.40
N ASP A 64 -12.49 17.99 14.46
CA ASP A 64 -13.45 18.44 15.50
C ASP A 64 -14.92 18.16 15.16
N GLY A 65 -15.53 17.16 15.82
CA GLY A 65 -16.96 16.86 15.71
C GLY A 65 -17.36 15.94 14.54
N ASP A 66 -16.58 14.90 14.25
CA ASP A 66 -16.85 13.86 13.24
C ASP A 66 -16.95 14.36 11.78
N GLN A 67 -16.44 15.56 11.48
CA GLN A 67 -16.36 16.02 10.11
C GLN A 67 -15.17 15.37 9.40
N VAL A 68 -15.42 14.73 8.26
CA VAL A 68 -14.37 14.20 7.39
C VAL A 68 -13.51 15.37 6.89
N ALA A 69 -12.26 15.42 7.35
CA ALA A 69 -11.26 16.40 6.94
C ALA A 69 -10.50 15.92 5.71
N TRP A 70 -10.24 14.61 5.62
CA TRP A 70 -9.49 14.02 4.53
C TRP A 70 -9.76 12.52 4.37
N GLU A 71 -9.53 12.01 3.16
CA GLU A 71 -9.60 10.59 2.83
C GLU A 71 -8.41 10.17 1.97
N SER A 72 -7.95 8.94 2.13
CA SER A 72 -6.90 8.38 1.29
C SER A 72 -7.28 8.41 -0.19
N PRO A 73 -6.34 8.69 -1.11
CA PRO A 73 -6.65 8.90 -2.52
C PRO A 73 -7.36 7.73 -3.19
N GLU A 74 -8.20 8.03 -4.19
CA GLU A 74 -8.80 6.98 -5.02
C GLU A 74 -7.76 6.10 -5.72
N GLY A 75 -8.05 4.81 -5.83
CA GLY A 75 -7.15 3.83 -6.45
C GLY A 75 -5.97 3.42 -5.57
N VAL A 76 -5.90 3.92 -4.33
CA VAL A 76 -4.95 3.50 -3.29
C VAL A 76 -5.67 2.61 -2.29
N LEU A 77 -5.08 1.46 -1.98
CA LEU A 77 -5.56 0.52 -0.96
C LEU A 77 -4.61 0.55 0.22
N VAL A 78 -5.06 1.05 1.36
CA VAL A 78 -4.25 1.16 2.58
C VAL A 78 -4.22 -0.18 3.31
N GLN A 79 -3.01 -0.70 3.51
CA GLN A 79 -2.73 -1.93 4.25
C GLN A 79 -2.69 -1.65 5.75
N ASP A 80 -2.01 -0.58 6.15
CA ASP A 80 -1.81 -0.19 7.54
C ASP A 80 -1.49 1.31 7.64
N ALA A 81 -1.68 1.90 8.82
CA ALA A 81 -1.48 3.33 9.07
C ALA A 81 -0.83 3.58 10.44
N LEU A 82 0.10 4.54 10.50
CA LEU A 82 0.74 5.03 11.72
C LEU A 82 0.57 6.55 11.82
N PHE A 83 0.57 7.09 13.03
CA PHE A 83 0.44 8.53 13.28
C PHE A 83 1.43 8.99 14.36
N GLU A 84 2.64 9.32 13.93
CA GLU A 84 3.82 9.50 14.78
C GLU A 84 4.74 10.58 14.19
N ASP A 85 5.61 11.14 15.04
CA ASP A 85 6.60 12.19 14.70
C ASP A 85 7.83 11.58 14.01
N ILE A 86 7.76 11.37 12.69
CA ILE A 86 8.79 10.67 11.92
C ILE A 86 10.00 11.55 11.63
N ASP A 87 9.82 12.86 11.52
CA ASP A 87 10.90 13.81 11.20
C ASP A 87 11.48 14.54 12.42
N SER A 88 10.95 14.26 13.62
CA SER A 88 11.41 14.78 14.90
C SER A 88 11.27 16.30 15.03
N ASP A 89 10.28 16.89 14.36
CA ASP A 89 9.96 18.32 14.44
C ASP A 89 9.01 18.67 15.60
N GLY A 90 8.43 17.64 16.24
CA GLY A 90 7.53 17.74 17.38
C GLY A 90 6.04 17.68 17.03
N GLU A 91 5.69 17.70 15.75
CA GLU A 91 4.35 17.37 15.25
C GLU A 91 4.30 15.90 14.80
N ARG A 92 3.12 15.38 14.44
CA ARG A 92 2.96 13.98 14.05
C ARG A 92 2.48 13.87 12.61
N GLU A 93 3.05 12.91 11.89
CA GLU A 93 2.76 12.66 10.49
C GLU A 93 1.89 11.41 10.36
N LEU A 94 0.91 11.50 9.46
CA LEU A 94 0.16 10.34 9.02
C LEU A 94 0.99 9.58 7.98
N MET A 95 1.38 8.36 8.33
CA MET A 95 2.08 7.46 7.44
C MET A 95 1.15 6.32 7.01
N LEU A 96 1.07 6.06 5.71
CA LEU A 96 0.28 4.98 5.12
C LEU A 96 1.17 3.96 4.42
N LEU A 97 1.07 2.70 4.82
CA LEU A 97 1.54 1.57 4.02
C LEU A 97 0.42 1.18 3.07
N CYS A 98 0.63 1.34 1.77
CA CYS A 98 -0.46 1.25 0.81
C CYS A 98 -0.06 0.64 -0.52
N TRP A 99 -1.06 0.24 -1.30
CA TRP A 99 -0.91 -0.38 -2.60
C TRP A 99 -1.59 0.46 -3.66
N LYS A 100 -0.91 0.64 -4.79
CA LYS A 100 -1.44 1.36 -5.95
C LYS A 100 -0.94 0.71 -7.24
N ILE A 101 -1.73 0.81 -8.31
CA ILE A 101 -1.25 0.43 -9.65
C ILE A 101 -0.30 1.52 -10.17
N GLY A 102 0.91 1.10 -10.51
CA GLY A 102 1.95 1.96 -11.04
C GLY A 102 2.76 2.69 -9.98
N ARG A 103 3.94 3.14 -10.40
CA ARG A 103 4.92 3.82 -9.55
C ARG A 103 4.50 5.27 -9.35
N TYR A 104 4.21 6.00 -10.42
CA TYR A 104 4.08 7.45 -10.33
C TYR A 104 2.63 7.92 -10.20
N GLY A 105 2.45 9.13 -9.68
CA GLY A 105 1.17 9.85 -9.74
C GLY A 105 0.85 10.32 -11.16
N LYS A 106 -0.02 11.34 -11.29
CA LYS A 106 -0.37 11.92 -12.59
C LYS A 106 0.83 12.52 -13.34
N VAL A 107 1.91 12.85 -12.62
CA VAL A 107 3.13 13.42 -13.18
C VAL A 107 4.28 12.43 -12.98
N LYS A 108 4.90 12.04 -14.09
CA LYS A 108 6.08 11.16 -14.10
C LYS A 108 7.37 12.00 -14.19
N PRO A 109 8.38 11.77 -13.34
CA PRO A 109 9.68 12.42 -13.48
C PRO A 109 10.39 11.95 -14.75
N LYS A 110 11.12 12.87 -15.42
CA LYS A 110 11.91 12.55 -16.62
C LYS A 110 13.07 11.58 -16.33
N PHE A 111 13.54 11.58 -15.09
CA PHE A 111 14.58 10.70 -14.57
C PHE A 111 13.94 9.78 -13.53
N GLY A 112 13.57 8.57 -13.92
CA GLY A 112 12.89 7.62 -13.06
C GLY A 112 12.77 6.26 -13.74
N ALA A 113 12.49 5.23 -12.94
CA ALA A 113 12.21 3.89 -13.46
C ALA A 113 11.04 3.92 -14.47
N PRO A 114 10.93 2.91 -15.35
CA PRO A 114 9.76 2.75 -16.20
C PRO A 114 8.48 2.62 -15.38
N GLU A 115 7.39 3.22 -15.89
CA GLU A 115 6.05 3.03 -15.31
C GLU A 115 5.65 1.56 -15.43
N VAL A 116 4.88 1.05 -14.48
CA VAL A 116 4.44 -0.36 -14.46
C VAL A 116 2.92 -0.44 -14.34
N ASN A 117 2.31 -1.37 -15.07
CA ASN A 117 0.86 -1.61 -14.98
C ASN A 117 0.54 -2.76 -14.02
N ARG A 118 1.08 -2.68 -12.80
CA ARG A 118 0.87 -3.68 -11.74
C ARG A 118 0.75 -3.00 -10.38
N TRP A 119 0.24 -3.72 -9.39
CA TRP A 119 0.27 -3.28 -8.01
C TRP A 119 1.70 -3.14 -7.51
N VAL A 120 1.97 -2.01 -6.88
CA VAL A 120 3.24 -1.67 -6.22
C VAL A 120 2.89 -1.20 -4.81
N GLN A 121 3.75 -1.55 -3.85
CA GLN A 121 3.62 -1.06 -2.47
C GLN A 121 4.32 0.29 -2.31
N HIS A 122 3.71 1.16 -1.51
CA HIS A 122 4.12 2.53 -1.29
C HIS A 122 4.07 2.87 0.19
N ILE A 123 4.94 3.80 0.60
CA ILE A 123 4.82 4.51 1.87
C ILE A 123 4.47 5.96 1.53
N TYR A 124 3.30 6.40 1.98
CA TYR A 124 2.87 7.79 1.88
C TYR A 124 3.00 8.44 3.24
N ILE A 125 3.59 9.63 3.29
CA ILE A 125 3.79 10.42 4.50
C ILE A 125 3.13 11.76 4.31
N TYR A 126 2.28 12.11 5.26
CA TYR A 126 1.51 13.32 5.26
C TYR A 126 1.72 14.11 6.54
N ASP A 127 1.90 15.41 6.36
CA ASP A 127 1.84 16.41 7.41
C ASP A 127 0.38 16.60 7.84
N TRP A 128 0.14 16.69 9.14
CA TRP A 128 -1.11 17.19 9.68
C TRP A 128 -0.89 18.61 10.23
N ARG A 129 -1.24 19.61 9.43
CA ARG A 129 -1.15 21.02 9.82
C ARG A 129 -2.37 21.81 9.42
N GLU A 130 -2.66 22.86 10.20
CA GLU A 130 -3.79 23.76 9.95
C GLU A 130 -5.14 23.01 9.82
N ARG A 131 -5.31 21.90 10.53
CA ARG A 131 -6.48 21.00 10.45
C ARG A 131 -6.69 20.36 9.07
N SER A 132 -5.61 20.16 8.31
CA SER A 132 -5.66 19.52 7.01
C SER A 132 -4.44 18.64 6.73
N ILE A 133 -4.63 17.67 5.83
CA ILE A 133 -3.60 16.72 5.43
C ILE A 133 -2.82 17.27 4.22
N HIS A 134 -1.49 17.36 4.34
CA HIS A 134 -0.60 17.74 3.25
C HIS A 134 0.40 16.64 2.94
N ALA A 135 0.54 16.29 1.66
CA ALA A 135 1.54 15.31 1.24
C ALA A 135 2.97 15.86 1.42
N ILE A 136 3.80 15.17 2.21
CA ILE A 136 5.24 15.45 2.31
C ILE A 136 5.99 14.52 1.36
N TRP A 137 5.65 13.23 1.39
CA TRP A 137 6.41 12.21 0.66
C TRP A 137 5.54 11.09 0.16
N MET A 138 5.78 10.71 -1.09
CA MET A 138 5.02 9.67 -1.79
C MET A 138 6.02 8.68 -2.37
N ALA A 139 6.65 7.88 -1.50
CA ALA A 139 7.65 6.92 -1.93
C ALA A 139 7.05 5.97 -2.95
N SER A 140 7.73 5.88 -4.09
CA SER A 140 7.36 4.94 -5.13
C SER A 140 8.45 3.88 -5.19
N ASP A 141 8.10 2.67 -4.77
CA ASP A 141 8.98 1.49 -4.78
C ASP A 141 10.21 1.65 -3.89
N ILE A 142 10.03 1.51 -2.57
CA ILE A 142 11.14 1.36 -1.59
C ILE A 142 12.00 0.11 -1.83
N GLY A 143 11.68 -0.69 -2.87
CA GLY A 143 12.40 -1.90 -3.24
C GLY A 143 12.16 -3.08 -2.29
N LEU A 144 11.21 -2.94 -1.36
CA LEU A 144 10.88 -3.90 -0.32
C LEU A 144 9.38 -4.21 -0.33
N ASP A 145 9.06 -5.48 -0.12
CA ASP A 145 7.71 -5.92 0.22
C ASP A 145 7.57 -5.93 1.75
N VAL A 146 6.78 -5.04 2.32
CA VAL A 146 6.58 -4.87 3.76
C VAL A 146 5.31 -5.59 4.21
N GLU A 147 5.46 -6.64 5.02
CA GLU A 147 4.35 -7.37 5.65
C GLU A 147 3.74 -6.55 6.80
N SER A 148 4.60 -5.96 7.63
CA SER A 148 4.20 -5.18 8.80
C SER A 148 5.26 -4.14 9.11
N TRP A 149 4.85 -3.10 9.81
CA TRP A 149 5.72 -2.02 10.23
C TRP A 149 5.36 -1.53 11.63
N SER A 150 6.29 -0.84 12.26
CA SER A 150 6.09 -0.15 13.53
C SER A 150 7.00 1.07 13.60
N PHE A 151 6.64 2.02 14.44
CA PHE A 151 7.47 3.18 14.72
C PHE A 151 8.05 3.06 16.13
N ASP A 152 9.36 3.23 16.26
CA ASP A 152 10.08 3.14 17.53
C ASP A 152 11.36 3.97 17.47
N GLU A 153 11.66 4.72 18.54
CA GLU A 153 12.86 5.55 18.68
C GLU A 153 13.14 6.49 17.48
N GLY A 154 12.11 7.12 16.90
CA GLY A 154 12.29 8.01 15.74
C GLY A 154 12.52 7.27 14.42
N LYS A 155 12.35 5.94 14.39
CA LYS A 155 12.64 5.09 13.24
C LYS A 155 11.46 4.21 12.88
N LEU A 156 11.30 4.00 11.58
CA LEU A 156 10.34 3.08 11.01
C LEU A 156 10.97 1.69 10.87
N ALA A 157 10.53 0.75 11.69
CA ALA A 157 10.90 -0.64 11.58
C ALA A 157 9.99 -1.33 10.55
N LEU A 158 10.57 -1.88 9.49
CA LEU A 158 9.90 -2.60 8.43
C LEU A 158 10.25 -4.08 8.49
N LYS A 159 9.24 -4.94 8.40
CA LYS A 159 9.39 -6.38 8.35
C LYS A 159 8.85 -6.94 7.04
N GLU A 160 9.70 -7.68 6.33
CA GLU A 160 9.35 -8.36 5.08
C GLU A 160 8.64 -9.70 5.35
N PRO A 161 7.86 -10.23 4.38
CA PRO A 161 7.29 -11.59 4.46
C PRO A 161 8.33 -12.70 4.64
N SER A 162 9.58 -12.45 4.21
CA SER A 162 10.72 -13.35 4.42
C SER A 162 11.15 -13.45 5.90
N GLY A 163 10.69 -12.51 6.73
CA GLY A 163 11.11 -12.34 8.12
C GLY A 163 12.37 -11.47 8.30
N LYS A 164 12.90 -10.88 7.22
CA LYS A 164 13.96 -9.86 7.29
C LYS A 164 13.38 -8.57 7.87
N GLU A 165 14.15 -7.93 8.75
CA GLU A 165 13.78 -6.66 9.37
C GLU A 165 14.81 -5.57 9.04
N SER A 166 14.33 -4.34 8.88
CA SER A 166 15.15 -3.17 8.60
C SER A 166 14.57 -1.95 9.31
N LYS A 167 15.43 -1.01 9.72
CA LYS A 167 15.01 0.27 10.30
C LYS A 167 15.34 1.40 9.35
N TRP A 168 14.39 2.31 9.17
CA TRP A 168 14.48 3.45 8.28
C TRP A 168 14.26 4.73 9.07
N ALA A 169 15.08 5.73 8.83
CA ALA A 169 14.94 7.04 9.45
C ALA A 169 14.61 8.06 8.37
N TRP A 170 13.85 9.08 8.74
CA TRP A 170 13.62 10.22 7.88
C TRP A 170 14.82 11.17 7.96
N TYR A 171 15.27 11.62 6.79
CA TYR A 171 16.28 12.65 6.63
C TYR A 171 15.74 13.72 5.67
N ASP A 172 16.57 14.72 5.35
CA ASP A 172 16.21 15.97 4.63
C ASP A 172 15.25 15.85 3.43
N TRP A 173 15.18 14.70 2.75
CA TRP A 173 14.39 14.53 1.53
C TRP A 173 13.63 13.19 1.42
N GLY A 174 13.69 12.33 2.44
CA GLY A 174 13.03 11.02 2.39
C GLY A 174 13.50 10.03 3.45
N LEU A 175 12.94 8.82 3.39
CA LEU A 175 13.38 7.70 4.22
C LEU A 175 14.68 7.10 3.69
N GLU A 176 15.66 6.95 4.57
CA GLU A 176 16.90 6.23 4.29
C GLU A 176 17.09 5.06 5.27
N LEU A 177 17.71 4.00 4.77
CA LEU A 177 18.03 2.81 5.55
C LEU A 177 19.04 3.15 6.64
N SER A 178 18.63 3.02 7.90
CA SER A 178 19.50 3.26 9.06
C SER A 178 20.21 1.99 9.50
N GLU A 179 19.49 0.87 9.61
CA GLU A 179 20.02 -0.41 10.12
C GLU A 179 19.37 -1.59 9.40
N GLU A 180 20.17 -2.59 9.00
CA GLU A 180 19.64 -3.90 8.61
C GLU A 180 19.78 -4.89 9.76
N VAL A 181 18.68 -5.50 10.18
CA VAL A 181 18.72 -6.62 11.12
C VAL A 181 18.79 -7.91 10.28
N LYS A 182 20.02 -8.38 10.05
CA LYS A 182 20.23 -9.71 9.44
C LYS A 182 19.97 -10.78 10.50
N LYS A 183 19.03 -11.67 10.22
CA LYS A 183 18.94 -12.98 10.90
C LYS A 183 20.01 -13.92 10.40
#